data_AF-A0A3N5EY50-F1
#
_entry.id   AF-A0A3N5EY50-F1
#
_cell.length_a   1.000
_cell.length_b   1.000
_cell.length_c   1.000
_cell.angle_alpha   90.00
_cell.angle_beta   90.00
_cell.angle_gamma   90.00
#
_symmetry.space_group_name_H-M   'P 1'
#
loop_
_entity.id
_entity.type
_entity.pdbx_description
1 polymer ?
#
loop_
_entity_poly.entity_id
_entity_poly.type
_entity_poly.pdbx_seq_one_letter_code
_entity_poly.pdbx_strand_id
1 'polypeptide(L)'
;MNTPLGRLCHVAAFLVLISSSFTVNLSAQPLVPGKVVDLPFADASLPTTLHTLMTGEVTAPTMSVRLPDDYDSSKTFPLLVYVPGFDGGVKGNIGNAQTIAGSRGWVVASLPLFKYEIERSEVGGGLLVSFEDYPVISKAYALMLGRIFELVPNIDRARSAMVGYSNGAITTAVLLSCHDEFVLNHFKNFCIVDQGMFHLMDLHKKWAKESRFLVLVGEKQDMGRELKIRQSQLLQDEMRVLGVNLSYEIMKETGHEFGERQMAIVRRWVDTSGE
;
A
#
# COMPACT_ATOMS: atom_id res chain seq x y z
N MET A 1 38.40 58.98 -27.30
CA MET A 1 39.18 57.78 -27.65
C MET A 1 38.65 56.62 -26.82
N ASN A 2 38.51 55.46 -27.46
CA ASN A 2 38.26 54.11 -26.91
C ASN A 2 36.81 53.67 -26.59
N THR A 3 36.17 53.18 -27.67
CA THR A 3 35.46 51.89 -27.85
C THR A 3 34.31 51.45 -26.92
N PRO A 4 33.15 51.03 -27.49
CA PRO A 4 32.07 50.38 -26.76
C PRO A 4 32.24 48.85 -26.71
N LEU A 5 32.04 48.24 -25.54
CA LEU A 5 31.91 46.78 -25.40
C LEU A 5 30.50 46.34 -25.81
N GLY A 6 30.41 45.61 -26.91
CA GLY A 6 29.22 44.84 -27.27
C GLY A 6 29.01 43.66 -26.30
N ARG A 7 27.78 43.50 -25.80
CA ARG A 7 27.36 42.27 -25.13
C ARG A 7 26.66 41.38 -26.14
N LEU A 8 27.31 40.26 -26.44
CA LEU A 8 26.78 39.18 -27.26
C LEU A 8 25.55 38.54 -26.60
N CYS A 9 24.55 38.27 -27.42
CA CYS A 9 23.46 37.33 -27.18
C CYS A 9 24.01 35.93 -26.82
N HIS A 10 23.50 35.33 -25.76
CA HIS A 10 23.55 33.88 -25.57
C HIS A 10 22.11 33.36 -25.56
N VAL A 11 21.72 32.78 -26.70
CA VAL A 11 20.54 31.94 -26.84
C VAL A 11 20.88 30.61 -26.18
N ALA A 12 20.31 30.33 -25.00
CA ALA A 12 20.41 29.03 -24.37
C ALA A 12 19.50 28.05 -25.13
N ALA A 13 20.11 27.13 -25.88
CA ALA A 13 19.42 26.01 -26.50
C ALA A 13 19.07 24.98 -25.40
N PHE A 14 17.79 24.80 -25.12
CA PHE A 14 17.29 23.69 -24.32
C PHE A 14 17.40 22.41 -25.13
N LEU A 15 18.32 21.53 -24.74
CA LEU A 15 18.40 20.17 -25.25
C LEU A 15 17.28 19.34 -24.61
N VAL A 16 16.27 18.97 -25.39
CA VAL A 16 15.25 17.99 -24.99
C VAL A 16 15.91 16.61 -24.99
N LEU A 17 16.22 16.10 -23.81
CA LEU A 17 16.57 14.69 -23.64
C LEU A 17 15.31 13.86 -23.83
N ILE A 18 15.21 13.21 -25.00
CA ILE A 18 14.23 12.17 -25.27
C ILE A 18 14.58 10.99 -24.35
N SER A 19 13.83 10.85 -23.27
CA SER A 19 13.91 9.71 -22.36
C SER A 19 13.60 8.43 -23.13
N SER A 20 14.62 7.59 -23.29
CA SER A 20 14.50 6.26 -23.87
C SER A 20 13.53 5.44 -23.01
N SER A 21 12.39 5.04 -23.59
CA SER A 21 11.47 4.13 -22.95
C SER A 21 12.17 2.79 -22.73
N PHE A 22 12.45 2.43 -21.47
CA PHE A 22 12.83 1.07 -21.11
C PHE A 22 11.62 0.17 -21.34
N THR A 23 11.59 -0.53 -22.48
CA THR A 23 10.69 -1.65 -22.69
C THR A 23 11.19 -2.81 -21.84
N VAL A 24 10.65 -2.93 -20.63
CA VAL A 24 10.81 -4.10 -19.78
C VAL A 24 10.12 -5.27 -20.48
N ASN A 25 10.92 -6.09 -21.18
CA ASN A 25 10.47 -7.25 -21.90
C ASN A 25 10.37 -8.44 -20.93
N LEU A 26 9.47 -8.34 -19.95
CA LEU A 26 9.08 -9.52 -19.16
C LEU A 26 7.96 -10.23 -19.92
N SER A 27 8.19 -11.50 -20.23
CA SER A 27 7.16 -12.49 -20.53
C SER A 27 6.26 -12.65 -19.29
N ALA A 28 5.44 -11.64 -19.00
CA ALA A 28 4.42 -11.74 -17.96
C ALA A 28 3.46 -12.84 -18.40
N GLN A 29 3.37 -13.91 -17.61
CA GLN A 29 2.32 -14.89 -17.81
C GLN A 29 0.98 -14.15 -17.86
N PRO A 30 0.11 -14.43 -18.85
CA PRO A 30 -1.15 -13.73 -18.96
C PRO A 30 -1.96 -13.94 -17.70
N LEU A 31 -2.59 -12.89 -17.19
CA LEU A 31 -3.52 -13.01 -16.09
C LEU A 31 -4.74 -13.81 -16.56
N VAL A 32 -5.07 -14.87 -15.81
CA VAL A 32 -6.21 -15.74 -16.10
C VAL A 32 -7.19 -15.66 -14.93
N PRO A 33 -8.51 -15.52 -15.20
CA PRO A 33 -9.54 -15.56 -14.15
C PRO A 33 -9.35 -16.74 -13.20
N GLY A 34 -9.42 -16.47 -11.90
CA GLY A 34 -9.33 -17.48 -10.87
C GLY A 34 -7.92 -17.96 -10.49
N LYS A 35 -6.88 -17.61 -11.27
CA LYS A 35 -5.49 -18.04 -11.03
C LYS A 35 -4.66 -16.96 -10.37
N VAL A 36 -3.83 -17.37 -9.42
CA VAL A 36 -2.76 -16.54 -8.88
C VAL A 36 -1.59 -16.54 -9.86
N VAL A 37 -1.11 -15.36 -10.20
CA VAL A 37 0.09 -15.13 -11.00
C VAL A 37 1.06 -14.32 -10.16
N ASP A 38 2.29 -14.81 -10.06
CA ASP A 38 3.39 -14.10 -9.42
C ASP A 38 4.12 -13.25 -10.46
N LEU A 39 4.27 -11.97 -10.19
CA LEU A 39 4.95 -11.00 -11.04
C LEU A 39 6.29 -10.63 -10.38
N PRO A 40 7.41 -11.25 -10.81
CA PRO A 40 8.73 -10.90 -10.29
C PRO A 40 9.23 -9.59 -10.91
N PHE A 41 9.92 -8.78 -10.11
CA PHE A 41 10.50 -7.50 -10.50
C PHE A 41 12.03 -7.56 -10.47
N ALA A 42 12.62 -8.62 -11.02
CA ALA A 42 14.07 -8.87 -11.01
C ALA A 42 14.87 -7.80 -11.80
N ASP A 43 14.30 -7.29 -12.88
CA ASP A 43 14.94 -6.30 -13.76
C ASP A 43 14.60 -4.85 -13.40
N ALA A 44 13.74 -4.66 -12.39
CA ALA A 44 13.40 -3.34 -11.91
C ALA A 44 14.47 -2.89 -10.91
N SER A 45 14.88 -1.62 -10.97
CA SER A 45 15.76 -1.00 -9.96
C SER A 45 15.00 -0.75 -8.65
N LEU A 46 14.36 -1.81 -8.14
CA LEU A 46 13.66 -1.83 -6.89
C LEU A 46 14.66 -1.97 -5.73
N PRO A 47 14.34 -1.37 -4.59
CA PRO A 47 15.11 -1.56 -3.38
C PRO A 47 14.98 -2.99 -2.85
N THR A 48 15.91 -3.36 -1.97
CA THR A 48 15.87 -4.62 -1.23
C THR A 48 14.58 -4.73 -0.40
N THR A 49 13.93 -5.88 -0.42
CA THR A 49 12.76 -6.13 0.43
C THR A 49 13.16 -6.22 1.89
N LEU A 50 12.22 -5.93 2.79
CA LEU A 50 12.43 -6.11 4.23
C LEU A 50 12.73 -7.57 4.57
N HIS A 51 12.09 -8.51 3.88
CA HIS A 51 12.38 -9.94 4.00
C HIS A 51 13.86 -10.24 3.73
N THR A 52 14.42 -9.78 2.60
CA THR A 52 15.84 -9.98 2.27
C THR A 52 16.76 -9.30 3.27
N LEU A 53 16.45 -8.08 3.73
CA LEU A 53 17.24 -7.41 4.78
C LEU A 53 17.26 -8.21 6.09
N MET A 54 16.15 -8.87 6.42
CA MET A 54 15.96 -9.58 7.68
C MET A 54 16.61 -10.98 7.67
N THR A 55 16.46 -11.72 6.57
CA THR A 55 16.91 -13.12 6.45
C THR A 55 18.26 -13.28 5.76
N GLY A 56 18.68 -12.30 4.96
CA GLY A 56 19.81 -12.40 4.04
C GLY A 56 19.51 -13.21 2.76
N GLU A 57 18.30 -13.74 2.61
CA GLU A 57 17.89 -14.48 1.42
C GLU A 57 17.53 -13.50 0.30
N VAL A 58 18.41 -13.42 -0.71
CA VAL A 58 18.20 -12.53 -1.86
C VAL A 58 17.21 -13.16 -2.82
N THR A 59 16.00 -12.59 -2.86
CA THR A 59 14.93 -12.96 -3.79
C THR A 59 14.48 -11.75 -4.58
N ALA A 60 14.03 -11.96 -5.82
CA ALA A 60 13.44 -10.87 -6.59
C ALA A 60 12.16 -10.39 -5.90
N PRO A 61 11.96 -9.08 -5.68
CA PRO A 61 10.69 -8.56 -5.17
C PRO A 61 9.56 -9.04 -6.08
N THR A 62 8.53 -9.65 -5.50
CA THR A 62 7.48 -10.31 -6.27
C THR A 62 6.12 -9.86 -5.77
N MET A 63 5.22 -9.54 -6.69
CA MET A 63 3.81 -9.26 -6.38
C MET A 63 2.95 -10.43 -6.84
N SER A 64 2.14 -10.98 -5.95
CA SER A 64 1.12 -11.96 -6.35
C SER A 64 -0.16 -11.24 -6.72
N VAL A 65 -0.77 -11.62 -7.85
CA VAL A 65 -2.01 -11.03 -8.38
C VAL A 65 -2.99 -12.13 -8.76
N ARG A 66 -4.29 -11.90 -8.57
CA ARG A 66 -5.34 -12.80 -9.04
C ARG A 66 -6.54 -12.01 -9.54
N LEU A 67 -7.00 -12.38 -10.74
CA LEU A 67 -8.29 -11.93 -11.26
C LEU A 67 -9.45 -12.71 -10.62
N PRO A 68 -10.62 -12.09 -10.43
CA PRO A 68 -11.80 -12.81 -9.92
C PRO A 68 -12.26 -13.90 -10.90
N ASP A 69 -13.00 -14.90 -10.40
CA ASP A 69 -13.51 -16.02 -11.22
C ASP A 69 -14.45 -15.53 -12.33
N ASP A 70 -15.15 -14.43 -12.08
CA ASP A 70 -16.09 -13.79 -12.99
C ASP A 70 -15.52 -12.57 -13.70
N TYR A 71 -14.20 -12.48 -13.80
CA TYR A 71 -13.54 -11.40 -14.53
C TYR A 71 -13.99 -11.35 -15.99
N ASP A 72 -14.35 -10.15 -16.42
CA ASP A 72 -14.86 -9.83 -17.75
C ASP A 72 -14.28 -8.47 -18.14
N SER A 73 -13.50 -8.41 -19.23
CA SER A 73 -12.84 -7.18 -19.65
C SER A 73 -13.80 -6.05 -20.03
N SER A 74 -15.09 -6.34 -20.21
CA SER A 74 -16.13 -5.34 -20.47
C SER A 74 -16.73 -4.70 -19.20
N LYS A 75 -16.47 -5.26 -18.02
CA LYS A 75 -16.95 -4.75 -16.72
C LYS A 75 -15.82 -4.08 -15.95
N THR A 76 -16.15 -3.30 -14.92
CA THR A 76 -15.16 -2.76 -14.01
C THR A 76 -15.06 -3.59 -12.74
N PHE A 77 -13.85 -3.72 -12.19
CA PHE A 77 -13.59 -4.46 -10.96
C PHE A 77 -12.74 -3.62 -10.01
N PRO A 78 -13.09 -3.46 -8.72
CA PRO A 78 -12.18 -2.87 -7.77
C PRO A 78 -10.97 -3.78 -7.51
N LEU A 79 -9.85 -3.16 -7.12
CA LEU A 79 -8.63 -3.82 -6.68
C LEU A 79 -8.55 -3.80 -5.15
N LEU A 80 -8.29 -4.94 -4.53
CA LEU A 80 -7.90 -5.05 -3.13
C LEU A 80 -6.42 -5.42 -3.04
N VAL A 81 -5.61 -4.54 -2.45
CA VAL A 81 -4.19 -4.78 -2.17
C VAL A 81 -4.02 -5.14 -0.70
N TYR A 82 -3.42 -6.30 -0.42
CA TYR A 82 -3.06 -6.70 0.94
C TYR A 82 -1.57 -6.50 1.20
N VAL A 83 -1.26 -5.78 2.28
CA VAL A 83 0.09 -5.59 2.80
C VAL A 83 0.24 -6.35 4.13
N PRO A 84 1.08 -7.40 4.18
CA PRO A 84 1.24 -8.27 5.37
C PRO A 84 1.99 -7.59 6.52
N GLY A 85 1.99 -8.26 7.67
CA GLY A 85 2.80 -7.89 8.84
C GLY A 85 4.23 -8.41 8.77
N PHE A 86 4.96 -8.22 9.89
CA PHE A 86 6.33 -8.70 10.10
C PHE A 86 7.28 -8.21 9.00
N ASP A 87 8.07 -9.09 8.38
CA ASP A 87 8.98 -8.79 7.27
C ASP A 87 8.30 -8.81 5.88
N GLY A 88 7.02 -9.18 5.86
CA GLY A 88 6.17 -9.26 4.69
C GLY A 88 6.40 -10.45 3.75
N GLY A 89 7.38 -11.30 4.05
CA GLY A 89 7.75 -12.45 3.19
C GLY A 89 8.18 -12.06 1.77
N VAL A 90 8.48 -13.07 0.96
CA VAL A 90 9.01 -12.89 -0.41
C VAL A 90 8.04 -12.19 -1.35
N LYS A 91 6.73 -12.50 -1.25
CA LYS A 91 5.71 -12.06 -2.22
C LYS A 91 4.41 -11.56 -1.57
N GLY A 92 4.49 -11.13 -0.32
CA GLY A 92 3.31 -10.81 0.46
C GLY A 92 2.55 -12.07 0.93
N ASN A 93 1.23 -11.94 1.06
CA ASN A 93 0.31 -13.03 1.39
C ASN A 93 -1.01 -12.87 0.59
N ILE A 94 -1.03 -13.43 -0.62
CA ILE A 94 -2.20 -13.41 -1.50
C ILE A 94 -3.40 -14.16 -0.91
N GLY A 95 -3.16 -15.16 -0.05
CA GLY A 95 -4.21 -15.92 0.62
C GLY A 95 -5.10 -15.01 1.47
N ASN A 96 -4.50 -14.09 2.23
CA ASN A 96 -5.27 -13.13 3.03
C ASN A 96 -6.09 -12.17 2.15
N ALA A 97 -5.52 -11.70 1.03
CA ALA A 97 -6.26 -10.86 0.08
C ALA A 97 -7.49 -11.60 -0.48
N GLN A 98 -7.32 -12.88 -0.86
CA GLN A 98 -8.40 -13.74 -1.34
C GLN A 98 -9.45 -14.03 -0.26
N THR A 99 -9.04 -14.25 0.99
CA THR A 99 -9.96 -14.48 2.10
C THR A 99 -10.84 -13.26 2.37
N ILE A 100 -10.27 -12.04 2.30
CA ILE A 100 -11.03 -10.80 2.45
C ILE A 100 -11.98 -10.61 1.27
N ALA A 101 -11.48 -10.67 0.04
CA ALA A 101 -12.28 -10.32 -1.14
C ALA A 101 -13.26 -11.41 -1.59
N GLY A 102 -13.00 -12.67 -1.22
CA GLY A 102 -13.65 -13.82 -1.83
C GLY A 102 -13.12 -14.13 -3.24
N SER A 103 -13.77 -15.04 -3.94
CA SER A 103 -13.28 -15.51 -5.25
C SER A 103 -13.76 -14.68 -6.45
N ARG A 104 -14.73 -13.77 -6.24
CA ARG A 104 -15.47 -13.03 -7.28
C ARG A 104 -15.49 -11.53 -7.01
N GLY A 105 -15.72 -10.73 -8.05
CA GLY A 105 -15.99 -9.29 -7.93
C GLY A 105 -14.81 -8.38 -7.60
N TRP A 106 -13.65 -8.93 -7.22
CA TRP A 106 -12.45 -8.18 -6.87
C TRP A 106 -11.22 -8.73 -7.57
N VAL A 107 -10.41 -7.85 -8.14
CA VAL A 107 -9.00 -8.15 -8.42
C VAL A 107 -8.29 -8.08 -7.07
N VAL A 108 -7.42 -9.05 -6.79
CA VAL A 108 -6.64 -9.04 -5.55
C VAL A 108 -5.16 -9.07 -5.84
N ALA A 109 -4.39 -8.37 -5.02
CA ALA A 109 -2.94 -8.41 -5.07
C ALA A 109 -2.35 -8.41 -3.66
N SER A 110 -1.12 -8.89 -3.53
CA SER A 110 -0.33 -8.73 -2.30
C SER A 110 1.08 -8.30 -2.61
N LEU A 111 1.57 -7.38 -1.78
CA LEU A 111 2.88 -6.74 -1.91
C LEU A 111 3.83 -7.24 -0.83
N PRO A 112 5.14 -7.36 -1.13
CA PRO A 112 6.16 -7.48 -0.10
C PRO A 112 6.32 -6.14 0.64
N LEU A 113 7.06 -6.16 1.74
CA LEU A 113 7.48 -4.95 2.44
C LEU A 113 8.86 -4.50 1.97
N PHE A 114 9.09 -3.20 2.01
CA PHE A 114 10.37 -2.57 1.71
C PHE A 114 10.78 -1.69 2.88
N LYS A 115 12.09 -1.60 3.12
CA LYS A 115 12.69 -0.78 4.16
C LYS A 115 14.04 -0.28 3.66
N TYR A 116 14.48 0.89 4.10
CA TYR A 116 15.78 1.45 3.71
C TYR A 116 16.93 0.59 4.27
N GLU A 117 16.93 0.35 5.58
CA GLU A 117 17.89 -0.52 6.27
C GLU A 117 17.30 -1.05 7.59
N ILE A 118 17.97 -2.00 8.27
CA ILE A 118 17.57 -2.47 9.61
C ILE A 118 18.60 -2.01 10.63
N GLU A 119 18.23 -1.04 11.47
CA GLU A 119 19.02 -0.62 12.62
C GLU A 119 18.64 -1.43 13.86
N ARG A 120 19.44 -2.46 14.18
CA ARG A 120 19.09 -3.44 15.22
C ARG A 120 19.06 -2.86 16.63
N SER A 121 19.62 -1.66 16.85
CA SER A 121 19.53 -0.97 18.13
C SER A 121 18.17 -0.29 18.37
N GLU A 122 17.32 -0.16 17.36
CA GLU A 122 15.99 0.45 17.50
C GLU A 122 14.95 -0.48 18.14
N VAL A 123 13.82 0.13 18.54
CA VAL A 123 12.65 -0.59 19.04
C VAL A 123 12.18 -1.64 18.02
N GLY A 124 11.87 -2.84 18.51
CA GLY A 124 11.50 -3.95 17.63
C GLY A 124 12.65 -4.47 16.76
N GLY A 125 13.90 -4.15 17.11
CA GLY A 125 15.09 -4.57 16.38
C GLY A 125 15.24 -3.93 15.01
N GLY A 126 14.66 -2.73 14.82
CA GLY A 126 14.67 -2.01 13.55
C GLY A 126 13.73 -2.59 12.48
N LEU A 127 12.86 -3.54 12.83
CA LEU A 127 11.96 -4.17 11.86
C LEU A 127 10.76 -3.28 11.49
N LEU A 128 10.35 -2.41 12.40
CA LEU A 128 9.18 -1.55 12.20
C LEU A 128 9.48 -0.54 11.08
N VAL A 129 8.56 -0.43 10.13
CA VAL A 129 8.58 0.62 9.10
C VAL A 129 8.43 1.99 9.76
N SER A 130 9.14 2.99 9.24
CA SER A 130 9.07 4.38 9.71
C SER A 130 8.92 5.34 8.52
N PHE A 131 8.85 6.64 8.81
CA PHE A 131 8.79 7.68 7.76
C PHE A 131 10.07 7.74 6.90
N GLU A 132 11.22 7.31 7.43
CA GLU A 132 12.48 7.30 6.68
C GLU A 132 12.45 6.30 5.52
N ASP A 133 11.61 5.27 5.62
CA ASP A 133 11.42 4.26 4.59
C ASP A 133 10.52 4.73 3.45
N TYR A 134 9.82 5.86 3.60
CA TYR A 134 8.84 6.35 2.63
C TYR A 134 9.39 6.42 1.18
N PRO A 135 10.56 7.01 0.89
CA PRO A 135 11.06 7.10 -0.49
C PRO A 135 11.26 5.73 -1.15
N VAL A 136 11.68 4.74 -0.35
CA VAL A 136 11.93 3.36 -0.77
C VAL A 136 10.62 2.66 -1.08
N ILE A 137 9.65 2.76 -0.16
CA ILE A 137 8.33 2.13 -0.28
C ILE A 137 7.54 2.77 -1.42
N SER A 138 7.48 4.11 -1.49
CA SER A 138 6.77 4.87 -2.52
C SER A 138 7.24 4.49 -3.92
N LYS A 139 8.55 4.51 -4.16
CA LYS A 139 9.14 4.11 -5.45
C LYS A 139 8.76 2.68 -5.81
N ALA A 140 8.86 1.76 -4.86
CA ALA A 140 8.59 0.35 -5.12
C ALA A 140 7.11 0.09 -5.42
N TYR A 141 6.22 0.64 -4.60
CA TYR A 141 4.78 0.43 -4.74
C TYR A 141 4.22 1.12 -5.97
N ALA A 142 4.68 2.32 -6.33
CA ALA A 142 4.28 2.97 -7.57
C ALA A 142 4.62 2.11 -8.81
N LEU A 143 5.82 1.52 -8.83
CA LEU A 143 6.24 0.64 -9.93
C LEU A 143 5.43 -0.66 -9.96
N MET A 144 5.28 -1.34 -8.82
CA MET A 144 4.59 -2.63 -8.75
C MET A 144 3.10 -2.47 -9.03
N LEU A 145 2.43 -1.53 -8.37
CA LEU A 145 1.00 -1.27 -8.58
C LEU A 145 0.72 -0.72 -9.97
N GLY A 146 1.60 0.13 -10.52
CA GLY A 146 1.53 0.60 -11.90
C GLY A 146 1.42 -0.56 -12.89
N ARG A 147 2.19 -1.63 -12.69
CA ARG A 147 2.11 -2.84 -13.52
C ARG A 147 0.74 -3.53 -13.45
N ILE A 148 0.06 -3.55 -12.30
CA ILE A 148 -1.31 -4.09 -12.24
C ILE A 148 -2.26 -3.23 -13.05
N PHE A 149 -2.20 -1.90 -12.91
CA PHE A 149 -3.09 -0.99 -13.64
C PHE A 149 -2.85 -1.02 -15.16
N GLU A 150 -1.64 -1.35 -15.60
CA GLU A 150 -1.33 -1.65 -17.01
C GLU A 150 -1.95 -2.97 -17.48
N LEU A 151 -1.82 -4.03 -16.67
CA LEU A 151 -2.29 -5.38 -17.02
C LEU A 151 -3.82 -5.53 -16.92
N VAL A 152 -4.47 -4.73 -16.07
CA VAL A 152 -5.90 -4.79 -15.79
C VAL A 152 -6.50 -3.38 -15.92
N PRO A 153 -6.74 -2.90 -17.15
CA PRO A 153 -7.08 -1.50 -17.41
C PRO A 153 -8.49 -1.09 -16.94
N ASN A 154 -9.35 -2.06 -16.64
CA ASN A 154 -10.73 -1.88 -16.17
C ASN A 154 -10.86 -1.88 -14.64
N ILE A 155 -9.78 -1.58 -13.90
CA ILE A 155 -9.86 -1.44 -12.44
C ILE A 155 -10.64 -0.17 -12.04
N ASP A 156 -11.61 -0.34 -11.15
CA ASP A 156 -12.33 0.75 -10.51
C ASP A 156 -11.53 1.31 -9.32
N ARG A 157 -10.82 2.41 -9.56
CA ARG A 157 -10.00 3.10 -8.55
C ARG A 157 -10.82 3.69 -7.40
N ALA A 158 -12.05 4.13 -7.65
CA ALA A 158 -12.90 4.75 -6.63
C ALA A 158 -13.38 3.72 -5.60
N ARG A 159 -13.53 2.47 -6.02
CA ARG A 159 -13.90 1.34 -5.15
C ARG A 159 -12.71 0.52 -4.66
N SER A 160 -11.49 0.84 -5.10
CA SER A 160 -10.29 0.08 -4.74
C SER A 160 -9.86 0.33 -3.30
N ALA A 161 -9.29 -0.72 -2.68
CA ALA A 161 -8.93 -0.77 -1.28
C ALA A 161 -7.48 -1.22 -1.03
N MET A 162 -6.85 -0.67 0.00
CA MET A 162 -5.56 -1.11 0.50
C MET A 162 -5.70 -1.52 1.98
N VAL A 163 -5.36 -2.76 2.29
CA VAL A 163 -5.51 -3.37 3.61
C VAL A 163 -4.14 -3.72 4.16
N GLY A 164 -3.72 -3.03 5.22
CA GLY A 164 -2.47 -3.30 5.91
C GLY A 164 -2.70 -3.99 7.26
N TYR A 165 -1.88 -4.99 7.59
CA TYR A 165 -1.86 -5.63 8.90
C TYR A 165 -0.50 -5.46 9.57
N SER A 166 -0.47 -5.10 10.87
CA SER A 166 0.76 -4.97 11.65
C SER A 166 1.78 -4.05 10.96
N ASN A 167 2.96 -4.51 10.59
CA ASN A 167 3.95 -3.72 9.84
C ASN A 167 3.42 -3.22 8.47
N GLY A 168 2.53 -3.97 7.83
CA GLY A 168 1.82 -3.51 6.63
C GLY A 168 0.79 -2.42 6.91
N ALA A 169 0.19 -2.41 8.11
CA ALA A 169 -0.67 -1.30 8.53
C ALA A 169 0.15 -0.02 8.75
N ILE A 170 1.34 -0.15 9.34
CA ILE A 170 2.31 0.94 9.48
C ILE A 170 2.74 1.46 8.10
N THR A 171 3.08 0.56 7.18
CA THR A 171 3.47 0.89 5.79
C THR A 171 2.39 1.70 5.08
N THR A 172 1.14 1.25 5.14
CA THR A 172 0.01 1.98 4.57
C THR A 172 -0.15 3.35 5.23
N ALA A 173 -0.04 3.44 6.56
CA ALA A 173 -0.17 4.71 7.28
C ALA A 173 0.95 5.71 6.95
N VAL A 174 2.19 5.24 6.74
CA VAL A 174 3.32 6.06 6.27
C VAL A 174 3.04 6.63 4.88
N LEU A 175 2.61 5.80 3.92
CA LEU A 175 2.25 6.26 2.57
C LEU A 175 1.15 7.32 2.60
N LEU A 176 0.10 7.10 3.41
CA LEU A 176 -1.01 8.04 3.57
C LEU A 176 -0.56 9.38 4.14
N SER A 177 0.26 9.37 5.18
CA SER A 177 0.66 10.58 5.91
C SER A 177 1.78 11.36 5.19
N CYS A 178 2.54 10.67 4.34
CA CYS A 178 3.43 11.31 3.37
C CYS A 178 2.70 11.80 2.10
N HIS A 179 1.38 11.64 2.04
CA HIS A 179 0.54 12.01 0.90
C HIS A 179 1.00 11.39 -0.42
N ASP A 180 1.33 10.09 -0.41
CA ASP A 180 1.80 9.38 -1.59
C ASP A 180 0.82 9.54 -2.77
N GLU A 181 1.26 10.25 -3.81
CA GLU A 181 0.40 10.61 -4.94
C GLU A 181 -0.11 9.37 -5.68
N PHE A 182 0.72 8.33 -5.79
CA PHE A 182 0.31 7.13 -6.49
C PHE A 182 -0.83 6.44 -5.72
N VAL A 183 -0.65 6.19 -4.43
CA VAL A 183 -1.65 5.55 -3.58
C VAL A 183 -2.95 6.36 -3.53
N LEU A 184 -2.87 7.67 -3.29
CA LEU A 184 -4.07 8.52 -3.13
C LEU A 184 -4.88 8.71 -4.43
N ASN A 185 -4.24 8.55 -5.60
CA ASN A 185 -4.90 8.60 -6.90
C ASN A 185 -5.53 7.26 -7.32
N HIS A 186 -5.17 6.15 -6.68
CA HIS A 186 -5.59 4.81 -7.10
C HIS A 186 -6.47 4.08 -6.09
N PHE A 187 -6.50 4.53 -4.83
CA PHE A 187 -7.29 3.91 -3.76
C PHE A 187 -8.07 4.97 -2.99
N LYS A 188 -9.28 4.60 -2.56
CA LYS A 188 -10.14 5.44 -1.69
C LYS A 188 -10.55 4.76 -0.39
N ASN A 189 -10.24 3.48 -0.24
CA ASN A 189 -10.62 2.70 0.94
C ASN A 189 -9.37 2.15 1.61
N PHE A 190 -9.11 2.53 2.85
CA PHE A 190 -7.89 2.14 3.58
C PHE A 190 -8.25 1.40 4.87
N CYS A 191 -7.70 0.20 5.05
CA CYS A 191 -7.90 -0.57 6.28
C CYS A 191 -6.56 -0.76 7.01
N ILE A 192 -6.55 -0.38 8.28
CA ILE A 192 -5.39 -0.28 9.16
C ILE A 192 -5.63 -1.23 10.33
N VAL A 193 -4.98 -2.39 10.30
CA VAL A 193 -5.26 -3.50 11.24
C VAL A 193 -4.13 -3.68 12.25
N ASP A 194 -4.47 -3.45 13.52
CA ASP A 194 -3.73 -3.75 14.75
C ASP A 194 -2.31 -3.15 14.86
N GLN A 195 -1.98 -2.14 14.05
CA GLN A 195 -0.85 -1.19 14.17
C GLN A 195 -1.10 0.01 13.22
N GLY A 196 -0.18 0.98 13.15
CA GLY A 196 -0.14 2.02 12.12
C GLY A 196 -1.00 3.25 12.38
N MET A 197 -2.01 3.16 13.26
CA MET A 197 -2.86 4.29 13.65
C MET A 197 -2.08 5.48 14.21
N PHE A 198 -0.94 5.23 14.86
CA PHE A 198 -0.06 6.27 15.39
C PHE A 198 0.67 7.07 14.31
N HIS A 199 0.73 6.56 13.08
CA HIS A 199 1.30 7.27 11.95
C HIS A 199 0.27 8.03 11.13
N LEU A 200 -1.04 7.81 11.32
CA LEU A 200 -2.11 8.48 10.57
C LEU A 200 -2.25 9.95 10.98
N MET A 201 -1.22 10.72 10.70
CA MET A 201 -1.16 12.16 10.89
C MET A 201 -1.75 12.85 9.66
N ASP A 202 -2.18 14.10 9.80
CA ASP A 202 -2.59 14.95 8.67
C ASP A 202 -3.80 14.50 7.83
N LEU A 203 -4.63 13.59 8.33
CA LEU A 203 -5.91 13.22 7.71
C LEU A 203 -6.94 14.36 7.62
N HIS A 204 -6.61 15.59 8.02
CA HIS A 204 -7.47 16.78 7.88
C HIS A 204 -7.54 17.34 6.43
N LYS A 205 -6.70 16.84 5.51
CA LYS A 205 -6.66 17.31 4.10
C LYS A 205 -7.89 16.88 3.30
N LYS A 206 -8.09 17.51 2.14
CA LYS A 206 -9.23 17.25 1.23
C LYS A 206 -9.31 15.78 0.79
N TRP A 207 -8.19 15.18 0.41
CA TRP A 207 -8.15 13.79 -0.09
C TRP A 207 -8.70 12.77 0.92
N ALA A 208 -8.48 13.01 2.22
CA ALA A 208 -8.93 12.13 3.29
C ALA A 208 -10.45 12.20 3.46
N LYS A 209 -11.07 13.37 3.23
CA LYS A 209 -12.54 13.52 3.24
C LYS A 209 -13.23 12.81 2.07
N GLU A 210 -12.50 12.60 0.97
CA GLU A 210 -12.94 11.84 -0.20
C GLU A 210 -12.60 10.34 -0.08
N SER A 211 -11.97 9.94 1.03
CA SER A 211 -11.57 8.56 1.31
C SER A 211 -12.31 8.00 2.52
N ARG A 212 -12.26 6.68 2.68
CA ARG A 212 -12.83 5.94 3.80
C ARG A 212 -11.74 5.16 4.51
N PHE A 213 -11.81 5.13 5.82
CA PHE A 213 -10.83 4.45 6.67
C PHE A 213 -11.53 3.45 7.60
N LEU A 214 -10.93 2.29 7.76
CA LEU A 214 -11.26 1.32 8.80
C LEU A 214 -10.04 1.09 9.67
N VAL A 215 -10.15 1.38 10.96
CA VAL A 215 -9.15 1.06 11.97
C VAL A 215 -9.65 -0.10 12.82
N LEU A 216 -8.91 -1.20 12.86
CA LEU A 216 -9.21 -2.37 13.67
C LEU A 216 -8.13 -2.56 14.73
N VAL A 217 -8.51 -2.80 15.98
CA VAL A 217 -7.57 -3.09 17.08
C VAL A 217 -8.13 -4.24 17.91
N GLY A 218 -7.34 -5.27 18.19
CA GLY A 218 -7.75 -6.34 19.11
C GLY A 218 -7.93 -5.85 20.56
N GLU A 219 -8.58 -6.64 21.41
CA GLU A 219 -8.80 -6.31 22.82
C GLU A 219 -7.86 -7.04 23.79
N LYS A 220 -7.30 -8.20 23.40
CA LYS A 220 -6.48 -9.01 24.31
C LYS A 220 -5.19 -8.30 24.64
N GLN A 221 -4.85 -8.29 25.92
CA GLN A 221 -3.70 -7.56 26.45
C GLN A 221 -2.37 -8.02 25.83
N ASP A 222 -1.61 -7.04 25.36
CA ASP A 222 -0.23 -7.14 24.90
C ASP A 222 0.49 -5.80 25.14
N MET A 223 1.74 -5.70 24.68
CA MET A 223 2.53 -4.48 24.85
C MET A 223 1.82 -3.27 24.24
N GLY A 224 1.44 -2.31 25.09
CA GLY A 224 0.81 -1.06 24.68
C GLY A 224 -0.64 -1.19 24.23
N ARG A 225 -1.33 -2.33 24.47
CA ARG A 225 -2.72 -2.56 24.03
C ARG A 225 -3.67 -1.44 24.43
N GLU A 226 -3.67 -1.05 25.70
CA GLU A 226 -4.53 0.02 26.21
C GLU A 226 -4.27 1.33 25.47
N LEU A 227 -3.00 1.65 25.21
CA LEU A 227 -2.61 2.86 24.48
C LEU A 227 -3.11 2.83 23.03
N LYS A 228 -2.98 1.68 22.34
CA LYS A 228 -3.50 1.51 20.96
C LYS A 228 -5.01 1.70 20.89
N ILE A 229 -5.75 1.14 21.85
CA ILE A 229 -7.21 1.29 21.95
C ILE A 229 -7.57 2.77 22.17
N ARG A 230 -6.95 3.43 23.15
CA ARG A 230 -7.24 4.83 23.48
C ARG A 230 -6.86 5.77 22.34
N GLN A 231 -5.72 5.53 21.70
CA GLN A 231 -5.28 6.30 20.53
C GLN A 231 -6.24 6.14 19.35
N SER A 232 -6.71 4.91 19.08
CA SER A 232 -7.62 4.67 17.96
C SER A 232 -9.00 5.30 18.19
N GLN A 233 -9.48 5.30 19.43
CA GLN A 233 -10.69 6.02 19.83
C GLN A 233 -10.52 7.54 19.66
N LEU A 234 -9.42 8.10 20.15
CA LEU A 234 -9.12 9.53 19.99
C LEU A 234 -9.04 9.92 18.50
N LEU A 235 -8.35 9.10 17.69
CA LEU A 235 -8.26 9.31 16.25
C LEU A 235 -9.66 9.33 15.60
N GLN A 236 -10.56 8.42 15.98
CA GLN A 236 -11.94 8.44 15.48
C GLN A 236 -12.68 9.73 15.86
N ASP A 237 -12.53 10.19 17.10
CA ASP A 237 -13.17 11.43 17.55
C ASP A 237 -12.64 12.66 16.80
N GLU A 238 -11.32 12.76 16.63
CA GLU A 238 -10.68 13.81 15.83
C GLU A 238 -11.16 13.80 14.38
N MET A 239 -11.19 12.63 13.74
CA MET A 239 -11.64 12.48 12.36
C MET A 239 -13.13 12.82 12.19
N ARG A 240 -13.96 12.49 13.17
CA ARG A 240 -15.38 12.89 13.19
C ARG A 240 -15.53 14.41 13.19
N VAL A 241 -14.75 15.12 14.00
CA VAL A 241 -14.77 16.60 14.04
C VAL A 241 -14.34 17.20 12.68
N LEU A 242 -13.39 16.56 12.00
CA LEU A 242 -12.87 17.03 10.72
C LEU A 242 -13.74 16.63 9.51
N GLY A 243 -14.77 15.81 9.70
CA GLY A 243 -15.63 15.29 8.65
C GLY A 243 -14.96 14.23 7.78
N VAL A 244 -14.01 13.47 8.33
CA VAL A 244 -13.33 12.36 7.67
C VAL A 244 -14.08 11.05 7.97
N ASN A 245 -14.31 10.23 6.95
CA ASN A 245 -15.03 8.96 7.11
C ASN A 245 -14.11 7.88 7.70
N LEU A 246 -13.98 7.85 9.03
CA LEU A 246 -13.22 6.84 9.76
C LEU A 246 -14.16 5.98 10.62
N SER A 247 -14.15 4.69 10.34
CA SER A 247 -14.73 3.64 11.17
C SER A 247 -13.66 3.04 12.07
N TYR A 248 -14.00 2.82 13.33
CA TYR A 248 -13.14 2.16 14.31
C TYR A 248 -13.90 1.00 14.95
N GLU A 249 -13.25 -0.16 15.08
CA GLU A 249 -13.82 -1.33 15.74
C GLU A 249 -12.76 -2.06 16.57
N ILE A 250 -13.17 -2.47 17.78
CA ILE A 250 -12.37 -3.36 18.62
C ILE A 250 -12.69 -4.81 18.23
N MET A 251 -11.67 -5.56 17.83
CA MET A 251 -11.80 -6.98 17.48
C MET A 251 -11.88 -7.81 18.75
N LYS A 252 -13.09 -8.26 19.10
CA LYS A 252 -13.35 -9.07 20.28
C LYS A 252 -12.56 -10.36 20.29
N GLU A 253 -12.16 -10.81 21.47
CA GLU A 253 -11.37 -12.02 21.72
C GLU A 253 -10.08 -12.13 20.90
N THR A 254 -9.57 -11.01 20.37
CA THR A 254 -8.45 -10.96 19.43
C THR A 254 -7.26 -10.24 20.06
N GLY A 255 -6.06 -10.79 19.91
CA GLY A 255 -4.80 -10.11 20.26
C GLY A 255 -4.17 -9.47 19.04
N HIS A 256 -2.86 -9.70 18.86
CA HIS A 256 -2.15 -9.35 17.64
C HIS A 256 -2.31 -10.44 16.58
N GLU A 257 -3.52 -10.56 16.07
CA GLU A 257 -3.92 -11.61 15.12
C GLU A 257 -4.83 -11.03 14.05
N PHE A 258 -4.75 -11.59 12.84
CA PHE A 258 -5.63 -11.25 11.73
C PHE A 258 -6.02 -12.50 10.97
N GLY A 259 -6.94 -13.28 11.55
CA GLY A 259 -7.49 -14.50 10.96
C GLY A 259 -8.80 -14.25 10.22
N GLU A 260 -9.46 -15.33 9.79
CA GLU A 260 -10.68 -15.27 8.98
C GLU A 260 -11.79 -14.43 9.62
N ARG A 261 -11.97 -14.51 10.95
CA ARG A 261 -12.98 -13.73 11.67
C ARG A 261 -12.76 -12.22 11.52
N GLN A 262 -11.52 -11.77 11.63
CA GLN A 262 -11.15 -10.36 11.49
C GLN A 262 -11.20 -9.92 10.02
N MET A 263 -10.73 -10.77 9.09
CA MET A 263 -10.84 -10.51 7.66
C MET A 263 -12.30 -10.37 7.19
N ALA A 264 -13.23 -11.10 7.81
CA ALA A 264 -14.65 -10.94 7.52
C ALA A 264 -15.21 -9.57 7.92
N ILE A 265 -14.63 -8.90 8.93
CA ILE A 265 -14.97 -7.49 9.26
C ILE A 265 -14.56 -6.59 8.10
N VAL A 266 -13.32 -6.73 7.63
CA VAL A 266 -12.80 -5.96 6.51
C VAL A 266 -13.61 -6.20 5.25
N ARG A 267 -13.96 -7.46 4.95
CA ARG A 267 -14.81 -7.84 3.81
C ARG A 267 -16.13 -7.08 3.81
N ARG A 268 -16.88 -7.17 4.93
CA ARG A 268 -18.17 -6.46 5.05
C ARG A 268 -17.98 -4.96 4.84
N TRP A 269 -16.91 -4.39 5.38
CA TRP A 269 -16.65 -2.97 5.25
C TRP A 269 -16.31 -2.54 3.81
N VAL A 270 -15.48 -3.31 3.08
CA VAL A 270 -15.16 -2.99 1.67
C VAL A 270 -16.36 -3.22 0.75
N ASP A 271 -17.23 -4.19 1.04
CA ASP A 271 -18.42 -4.44 0.21
C ASP A 271 -19.46 -3.31 0.31
N THR A 272 -19.46 -2.55 1.41
CA THR A 272 -20.31 -1.34 1.57
C THR A 272 -19.78 -0.10 0.85
N SER A 273 -18.61 -0.16 0.21
CA SER A 273 -17.97 1.01 -0.42
C SER A 273 -18.53 1.41 -1.80
N GLY A 274 -19.62 0.77 -2.24
CA GLY A 274 -20.20 0.94 -3.57
C GLY A 274 -21.68 1.33 -3.58
N GLU A 275 -22.26 1.65 -2.43
CA GLU A 275 -23.60 2.24 -2.27
C GLU A 275 -23.49 3.74 -1.97
#